data_AF-A0A286FZA2-F1
#
_entry.id   AF-A0A286FZA2-F1
#
_cell.length_a   1.000
_cell.length_b   1.000
_cell.length_c   1.000
_cell.angle_alpha   90.00
_cell.angle_beta   90.00
_cell.angle_gamma   90.00
#
_symmetry.space_group_name_H-M   'P 1'
#
loop_
_entity.id
_entity.type
_entity.pdbx_description
1 polymer ?
#
loop_
_entity_poly.entity_id
_entity_poly.type
_entity_poly.pdbx_seq_one_letter_code
_entity_poly.pdbx_strand_id
1 'polypeptide(L)'
;MKIIWKLCLTYEDARNYTGIIYLHEWNDKPFYWGKADKSYFGGHKRICNENKISGRYNVGYRHWIEGCLKHGAKLYIGILDEEALKSISMIENYMIDKYPSEMNKKKLQPVQLAIVHAGDVPASIILDK
;
A
#
# COMPACT_ATOMS: atom_id res chain seq x y z
N MET A 1 -13.14 5.21 -10.08
CA MET A 1 -11.93 5.05 -9.24
C MET A 1 -10.95 4.07 -9.88
N LYS A 2 -9.67 4.45 -9.94
CA LYS A 2 -8.58 3.64 -10.50
C LYS A 2 -7.38 3.57 -9.56
N ILE A 3 -6.74 2.40 -9.55
CA ILE A 3 -5.46 2.15 -8.86
C ILE A 3 -4.45 1.66 -9.89
N ILE A 4 -3.34 2.39 -10.00
CA ILE A 4 -2.19 1.99 -10.80
C ILE A 4 -1.16 1.38 -9.86
N TRP A 5 -0.96 0.07 -9.97
CA TRP A 5 -0.02 -0.67 -9.17
C TRP A 5 1.38 -0.58 -9.74
N LYS A 6 2.35 -0.47 -8.84
CA LYS A 6 3.77 -0.56 -9.14
C LYS A 6 4.42 -1.53 -8.17
N LEU A 7 5.17 -2.51 -8.70
CA LEU A 7 6.02 -3.38 -7.90
C LEU A 7 7.28 -2.61 -7.48
N CYS A 8 7.54 -2.54 -6.18
CA CYS A 8 8.76 -2.00 -5.61
C CYS A 8 9.70 -3.15 -5.22
N LEU A 9 10.92 -3.12 -5.74
CA LEU A 9 11.93 -4.15 -5.50
C LEU A 9 12.77 -3.85 -4.26
N THR A 10 12.79 -2.60 -3.83
CA THR A 10 13.53 -2.13 -2.66
C THR A 10 12.69 -1.17 -1.82
N TYR A 11 13.12 -0.94 -0.59
CA TYR A 11 12.54 0.11 0.26
C TYR A 11 12.75 1.50 -0.36
N GLU A 12 13.89 1.71 -1.01
CA GLU A 12 14.24 2.99 -1.63
C GLU A 12 13.30 3.35 -2.80
N ASP A 13 12.83 2.34 -3.55
CA ASP A 13 11.83 2.52 -4.61
C ASP A 13 10.50 3.04 -4.04
N ALA A 14 10.11 2.55 -2.86
CA ALA A 14 8.82 2.83 -2.26
C ALA A 14 8.81 4.11 -1.40
N ARG A 15 9.95 4.51 -0.81
CA ARG A 15 10.00 5.46 0.31
C ARG A 15 9.33 6.82 0.03
N ASN A 16 9.36 7.30 -1.21
CA ASN A 16 8.93 8.65 -1.58
C ASN A 16 7.44 8.74 -1.97
N TYR A 17 6.70 7.63 -2.00
CA TYR A 17 5.28 7.67 -2.35
C TYR A 17 4.43 8.20 -1.20
N THR A 18 3.36 8.94 -1.52
CA THR A 18 2.36 9.51 -0.59
C THR A 18 1.01 9.56 -1.30
N GLY A 19 -0.09 9.62 -0.56
CA GLY A 19 -1.44 9.52 -1.15
C GLY A 19 -1.68 8.15 -1.80
N ILE A 20 -1.14 7.09 -1.19
CA ILE A 20 -1.13 5.74 -1.75
C ILE A 20 -1.78 4.73 -0.83
N ILE A 21 -2.27 3.64 -1.42
CA ILE A 21 -2.39 2.36 -0.72
C ILE A 21 -1.16 1.49 -1.02
N TYR A 22 -0.86 0.53 -0.16
CA TYR A 22 0.22 -0.41 -0.39
C TYR A 22 -0.15 -1.81 0.10
N LEU A 23 0.46 -2.80 -0.55
CA LEU A 23 0.30 -4.21 -0.25
C LEU A 23 1.67 -4.83 0.00
N HIS A 24 1.82 -5.49 1.15
CA HIS A 24 2.79 -6.58 1.28
C HIS A 24 2.10 -7.87 0.88
N GLU A 25 2.66 -8.56 -0.10
CA GLU A 25 2.17 -9.85 -0.61
C GLU A 25 3.21 -10.93 -0.29
N TRP A 26 2.72 -12.12 0.09
CA TRP A 26 3.56 -13.29 0.35
C TRP A 26 2.90 -14.53 -0.24
N ASN A 27 3.63 -15.32 -1.03
CA ASN A 27 3.10 -16.49 -1.74
C ASN A 27 1.79 -16.18 -2.50
N ASP A 28 1.77 -15.05 -3.21
CA ASP A 28 0.63 -14.56 -4.00
C ASP A 28 -0.67 -14.35 -3.19
N LYS A 29 -0.54 -14.22 -1.87
CA LYS A 29 -1.63 -13.88 -0.94
C LYS A 29 -1.39 -12.53 -0.27
N PRO A 30 -2.45 -11.77 0.06
CA PRO A 30 -2.29 -10.55 0.82
C PRO A 30 -1.73 -10.85 2.21
N PHE A 31 -0.57 -10.28 2.54
CA PHE A 31 -0.02 -10.36 3.88
C PHE A 31 -0.46 -9.16 4.73
N TYR A 32 -0.38 -7.95 4.16
CA TYR A 32 -0.84 -6.73 4.83
C TYR A 32 -1.19 -5.61 3.85
N TRP A 33 -2.37 -5.02 4.03
CA TRP A 33 -2.79 -3.77 3.39
C TRP A 33 -2.57 -2.59 4.31
N GLY A 34 -2.09 -1.48 3.75
CA GLY A 34 -2.06 -0.20 4.43
C GLY A 34 -2.19 0.98 3.48
N LYS A 35 -2.15 2.17 4.05
CA LYS A 35 -2.12 3.43 3.31
C LYS A 35 -1.08 4.39 3.87
N ALA A 36 -0.59 5.27 3.01
CA ALA A 36 0.22 6.42 3.38
C ALA A 36 -0.47 7.67 2.80
N ASP A 37 -1.43 8.21 3.56
CA ASP A 37 -2.29 9.33 3.14
C ASP A 37 -1.57 10.67 3.31
N LYS A 38 -1.42 11.11 4.57
CA LYS A 38 -0.72 12.36 4.96
C LYS A 38 0.75 12.14 5.33
N SER A 39 1.32 11.03 4.88
CA SER A 39 2.69 10.61 5.18
C SER A 39 3.33 10.01 3.94
N TYR A 40 4.65 10.11 3.85
CA TYR A 40 5.40 9.28 2.92
C TYR A 40 5.31 7.81 3.34
N PHE A 41 5.47 6.88 2.38
CA PHE A 41 5.59 5.46 2.69
C PHE A 41 6.76 5.22 3.65
N GLY A 42 7.91 5.84 3.38
CA GLY A 42 9.07 5.70 4.24
C GLY A 42 10.05 6.86 4.24
N GLY A 43 11.22 6.63 4.82
CA GLY A 43 12.33 7.57 4.89
C GLY A 43 12.38 8.37 6.19
N HIS A 44 13.29 9.35 6.23
CA HIS A 44 13.43 10.26 7.36
C HIS A 44 12.29 11.30 7.40
N LYS A 45 12.15 11.97 8.54
CA LYS A 45 11.30 13.17 8.65
C LYS A 45 11.80 14.23 7.65
N ARG A 46 10.87 14.84 6.93
CA ARG A 46 11.12 15.93 5.97
C ARG A 46 10.22 17.11 6.31
N ILE A 47 10.66 18.31 5.95
CA ILE A 47 9.83 19.51 6.02
C ILE A 47 9.16 19.68 4.66
N CYS A 48 7.83 19.81 4.65
CA CYS A 48 7.03 20.10 3.47
C CYS A 48 6.01 21.16 3.84
N ASN A 49 6.06 22.33 3.21
CA ASN A 49 5.19 23.48 3.50
C ASN A 49 5.06 23.74 5.02
N GLU A 50 6.21 23.95 5.67
CA GLU A 50 6.35 24.20 7.12
C GLU A 50 5.97 23.04 8.05
N ASN A 51 5.35 21.98 7.52
CA ASN A 51 4.94 20.81 8.28
C ASN A 51 6.03 19.74 8.28
N LYS A 52 6.28 19.12 9.44
CA LYS A 52 7.17 17.97 9.58
C LYS A 52 6.39 16.69 9.26
N ILE A 53 6.68 16.08 8.12
CA ILE A 53 6.06 14.83 7.68
C ILE A 53 7.06 13.68 7.86
N SER A 54 6.67 12.62 8.56
CA SER A 54 7.46 11.39 8.70
C SER A 54 7.04 10.32 7.71
N GLY A 55 7.96 9.42 7.37
CA GLY A 55 7.61 8.17 6.69
C GLY A 55 6.85 7.22 7.62
N ARG A 56 5.86 6.50 7.08
CA ARG A 56 5.11 5.47 7.79
C ARG A 56 6.02 4.34 8.26
N TYR A 57 6.90 3.88 7.37
CA TYR A 57 8.05 3.04 7.64
C TYR A 57 9.30 3.91 7.65
N ASN A 58 9.64 4.47 8.81
CA ASN A 58 10.86 5.26 8.93
C ASN A 58 12.12 4.42 8.61
N VAL A 59 13.29 5.04 8.53
CA VAL A 59 14.54 4.35 8.17
C VAL A 59 14.88 3.16 9.06
N GLY A 60 14.41 3.12 10.31
CA GLY A 60 14.53 1.95 11.18
C GLY A 60 13.84 0.71 10.62
N TYR A 61 12.77 0.85 9.83
CA TYR A 61 12.08 -0.28 9.17
C TYR A 61 12.73 -0.75 7.88
N ARG A 62 13.73 -0.01 7.36
CA ARG A 62 14.37 -0.35 6.08
C ARG A 62 14.89 -1.79 6.08
N HIS A 63 15.63 -2.19 7.11
CA HIS A 63 16.22 -3.53 7.17
C HIS A 63 15.17 -4.65 7.19
N TRP A 64 14.02 -4.41 7.84
CA TRP A 64 12.90 -5.35 7.84
C TRP A 64 12.25 -5.46 6.46
N ILE A 65 11.95 -4.34 5.82
CA ILE A 65 11.32 -4.34 4.48
C ILE A 65 12.26 -5.01 3.47
N GLU A 66 13.53 -4.60 3.43
CA GLU A 66 14.55 -5.21 2.57
C GLU A 66 14.72 -6.70 2.87
N GLY A 67 14.72 -7.07 4.16
CA GLY A 67 14.78 -8.46 4.60
C GLY A 67 13.62 -9.28 4.04
N CYS A 68 12.38 -8.81 4.19
CA CYS A 68 11.19 -9.48 3.66
C CYS A 68 11.25 -9.62 2.13
N LEU A 69 11.59 -8.54 1.42
CA LEU A 69 11.68 -8.55 -0.04
C LEU A 69 12.71 -9.57 -0.55
N LYS A 70 13.88 -9.63 0.11
CA LYS A 70 14.92 -10.63 -0.20
C LYS A 70 14.49 -12.07 0.01
N HIS A 71 13.51 -12.31 0.89
CA HIS A 71 12.99 -13.65 1.19
C HIS A 71 11.68 -13.97 0.45
N GLY A 72 11.40 -13.25 -0.65
CA GLY A 72 10.31 -13.58 -1.56
C GLY A 72 8.99 -12.84 -1.29
N ALA A 73 8.94 -11.96 -0.29
CA ALA A 73 7.82 -11.02 -0.19
C ALA A 73 7.84 -10.04 -1.37
N LYS A 74 6.66 -9.55 -1.77
CA LYS A 74 6.52 -8.50 -2.78
C LYS A 74 5.89 -7.27 -2.14
N LEU A 75 6.32 -6.08 -2.54
CA LEU A 75 5.75 -4.81 -2.09
C LEU A 75 5.15 -4.09 -3.30
N TYR A 76 3.85 -3.85 -3.27
CA TYR A 76 3.16 -3.07 -4.29
C TYR A 76 2.70 -1.74 -3.74
N ILE A 77 2.86 -0.71 -4.55
CA ILE A 77 2.34 0.63 -4.31
C ILE A 77 1.19 0.87 -5.27
N GLY A 78 0.01 1.14 -4.71
CA GLY A 78 -1.19 1.53 -5.45
C GLY A 78 -1.28 3.05 -5.51
N ILE A 79 -0.97 3.61 -6.69
CA ILE A 79 -1.10 5.03 -7.00
C ILE A 79 -2.58 5.29 -7.34
N LEU A 80 -3.18 6.23 -6.62
CA LEU A 80 -4.61 6.54 -6.73
C LEU A 80 -4.85 7.67 -7.72
N ASP A 81 -5.92 7.57 -8.51
CA ASP A 81 -6.44 8.74 -9.23
C ASP A 81 -7.08 9.76 -8.26
N GLU A 82 -7.44 10.93 -8.77
CA GLU A 82 -7.96 12.03 -7.93
C GLU A 82 -9.24 11.66 -7.17
N GLU A 83 -10.13 10.90 -7.81
CA GLU A 83 -11.35 10.40 -7.18
C GLU A 83 -11.03 9.40 -6.07
N ALA A 84 -10.12 8.47 -6.34
CA ALA A 84 -9.67 7.47 -5.40
C ALA A 84 -8.96 8.07 -4.18
N LEU A 85 -8.13 9.09 -4.40
CA LEU A 85 -7.40 9.76 -3.34
C LEU A 85 -8.33 10.40 -2.30
N LYS A 86 -9.43 11.03 -2.73
CA LYS A 86 -10.45 11.61 -1.84
C LYS A 86 -11.09 10.57 -0.91
N SER A 87 -11.06 9.30 -1.31
CA SER A 87 -11.71 8.18 -0.64
C SER A 87 -10.72 7.12 -0.17
N ILE A 88 -9.44 7.47 0.02
CA ILE A 88 -8.35 6.52 0.33
C ILE A 88 -8.65 5.59 1.52
N SER A 89 -9.36 6.10 2.54
CA SER A 89 -9.77 5.29 3.69
C SER A 89 -10.84 4.25 3.34
N MET A 90 -11.78 4.61 2.47
CA MET A 90 -12.80 3.68 1.98
C MET A 90 -12.18 2.63 1.07
N ILE A 91 -11.19 3.02 0.25
CA ILE A 91 -10.44 2.08 -0.59
C ILE A 91 -9.64 1.10 0.27
N GLU A 92 -8.88 1.58 1.26
CA GLU A 92 -8.15 0.69 2.19
C GLU A 92 -9.09 -0.33 2.82
N ASN A 93 -10.26 0.12 3.26
CA ASN A 93 -11.25 -0.77 3.86
C ASN A 93 -11.81 -1.77 2.85
N TYR A 94 -12.16 -1.33 1.64
CA TYR A 94 -12.60 -2.19 0.55
C TYR A 94 -11.56 -3.26 0.22
N MET A 95 -10.27 -2.90 0.12
CA MET A 95 -9.21 -3.85 -0.20
C MET A 95 -9.03 -4.90 0.90
N ILE A 96 -9.12 -4.51 2.17
CA ILE A 96 -9.03 -5.44 3.31
C ILE A 96 -10.25 -6.38 3.35
N ASP A 97 -11.44 -5.87 3.05
CA ASP A 97 -12.68 -6.66 3.07
C ASP A 97 -12.74 -7.64 1.89
N LYS A 98 -12.47 -7.14 0.68
CA LYS A 98 -12.52 -7.90 -0.57
C LYS A 98 -11.36 -8.91 -0.70
N TYR A 99 -10.17 -8.55 -0.22
CA TYR A 99 -8.96 -9.37 -0.27
C TYR A 99 -8.35 -9.52 1.12
N PRO A 100 -8.92 -10.38 1.98
CA PRO A 100 -8.53 -10.47 3.37
C PRO A 100 -7.07 -10.89 3.53
N SER A 101 -6.41 -10.30 4.53
CA SER A 101 -5.06 -10.66 4.94
C SER A 101 -5.06 -11.13 6.39
N GLU A 102 -4.05 -11.92 6.76
CA GLU A 102 -3.90 -12.42 8.13
C GLU A 102 -3.52 -11.31 9.12
N MET A 103 -2.85 -10.24 8.65
CA MET A 103 -2.31 -9.19 9.52
C MET A 103 -3.22 -7.98 9.68
N ASN A 104 -4.22 -7.80 8.81
CA ASN A 104 -5.21 -6.75 8.98
C ASN A 104 -6.27 -7.18 10.02
N LYS A 105 -6.10 -6.76 11.28
CA LYS A 105 -7.02 -7.11 12.39
C LYS A 105 -8.30 -6.25 12.49
N LYS A 106 -8.51 -5.30 11.57
CA LYS A 106 -9.64 -4.36 11.65
C LYS A 106 -10.95 -5.09 11.35
N LYS A 107 -11.96 -4.94 12.23
CA LYS A 107 -13.35 -5.26 11.87
C LYS A 107 -13.88 -4.10 11.02
N LEU A 108 -14.13 -4.37 9.76
CA LEU A 108 -14.61 -3.38 8.81
C LEU A 108 -16.07 -3.63 8.48
N GLN A 109 -16.79 -2.55 8.18
CA GLN A 109 -18.09 -2.71 7.53
C GLN A 109 -17.84 -2.96 6.04
N PRO A 110 -18.56 -3.92 5.42
CA PRO A 110 -18.46 -4.15 4.00
C PRO A 110 -18.74 -2.86 3.23
N VAL A 111 -17.87 -2.54 2.28
CA VAL A 111 -18.05 -1.41 1.37
C VAL A 111 -18.03 -1.99 -0.04
N GLN A 112 -18.94 -1.57 -0.91
CA GLN A 112 -18.88 -1.95 -2.32
C GLN A 112 -18.29 -0.78 -3.11
N LEU A 113 -17.15 -0.98 -3.76
CA LEU A 113 -16.53 -0.01 -4.66
C LEU A 113 -16.28 -0.64 -6.03
N ALA A 114 -16.45 0.15 -7.08
CA ALA A 114 -16.01 -0.21 -8.42
C ALA A 114 -14.61 0.39 -8.65
N ILE A 115 -13.59 -0.47 -8.56
CA ILE A 115 -12.19 -0.06 -8.71
C ILE A 115 -11.59 -0.76 -9.93
N VAL A 116 -10.98 0.03 -10.81
CA VAL A 116 -10.19 -0.49 -11.92
C VAL A 116 -8.73 -0.62 -11.48
N HIS A 117 -8.17 -1.83 -11.60
CA HIS A 117 -6.77 -2.10 -11.30
C HIS A 117 -5.95 -2.19 -12.60
N ALA A 118 -4.78 -1.52 -12.63
CA ALA A 118 -3.87 -1.51 -13.77
C ALA A 118 -2.40 -1.49 -13.33
N GLY A 119 -1.46 -1.67 -14.27
CA GLY A 119 -0.02 -1.70 -13.99
C GLY A 119 0.44 -3.08 -13.52
N ASP A 120 1.35 -3.11 -12.54
CA ASP A 120 1.85 -4.34 -11.92
C ASP A 120 0.82 -4.88 -10.92
N VAL A 121 -0.35 -5.30 -11.41
CA VAL A 121 -1.46 -5.73 -10.55
C VAL A 121 -1.03 -6.94 -9.70
N PRO A 122 -1.16 -6.89 -8.35
CA PRO A 122 -0.83 -8.02 -7.49
C PRO A 122 -1.54 -9.32 -7.88
N ALA A 123 -0.84 -10.45 -7.73
CA ALA A 123 -1.39 -11.76 -8.04
C ALA A 123 -2.63 -12.06 -7.20
N SER A 124 -2.63 -11.62 -5.92
CA SER A 124 -3.76 -11.76 -5.01
C SER A 124 -5.06 -11.07 -5.48
N ILE A 125 -4.97 -10.12 -6.42
CA ILE A 125 -6.12 -9.44 -7.02
C ILE A 125 -6.52 -10.12 -8.33
N ILE A 126 -5.54 -10.56 -9.14
CA ILE A 126 -5.81 -11.20 -10.44
C ILE A 126 -6.51 -12.55 -10.27
N LEU A 127 -6.06 -13.35 -9.29
CA LEU A 127 -6.54 -14.71 -9.05
C LEU A 127 -7.95 -14.80 -8.45
N ASP A 128 -8.56 -13.67 -8.09
CA ASP A 128 -9.96 -13.55 -7.63
C ASP A 128 -10.95 -13.34 -8.79
N LYS A 129 -10.46 -13.29 -10.05
CA LYS A 129 -11.30 -13.27 -11.25
C LYS A 129 -11.70 -14.67 -11.68
#